data_AF-A0A4Q1A1N0-F1
#
_entry.id   AF-A0A4Q1A1N0-F1
#
_cell.length_a   1.000
_cell.length_b   1.000
_cell.length_c   1.000
_cell.angle_alpha   90.00
_cell.angle_beta   90.00
_cell.angle_gamma   90.00
#
_symmetry.space_group_name_H-M   'P 1'
#
loop_
_entity.id
_entity.type
_entity.pdbx_description
1 polymer ?
#
loop_
_entity_poly.entity_id
_entity_poly.type
_entity_poly.pdbx_seq_one_letter_code
_entity_poly.pdbx_strand_id
1 'polypeptide(L)'
;MKENKFISKYLERLAKTIDNALDNNKEYILNKFVTKYSVKIEDLKKAHGFYLIANAYNGIRKINHKKNINKIWSLEQKEVFKEIYFLRKAIQQEDFNNIGLELKLGIYVNLGNSFSHYGRTINAIKYYDKAIALKFWHKNVVNHPNYFMALINKANALEYYSDLNYDGGHKVYFIKFAYKLYKEALTLFEKNKHIYLSIANEILKRVNFYNKFENIENIEYFETYEIKFSKNEKEYRKWCLSNKLFLNSLNDLGNYDISTYDPLNLPNLITKIDEGFPKTITNFNQIKQEFITFRHLLFEGLHEKTAKYYDKETSITDDYDYNLYDINIEKIKIAFRGFYSIFDKIANFIYKYFIKVKTEKKIDFRNIWLDKNGKINDVFNETKNLALRGLYLISKDLFFNNNDEQSKEFIEVLEPEAQAINDIRNHLEHKFISIKLFNSEFLNNEDRKINFSISQDELEEKTIHLAQLVREAIIYLSFAVNIEEKKKNSIDELRITNPLSVMK
;
A
#
# COMPACT_ATOMS: atom_id res chain seq x y z
N MET A 1 -22.03 0.76 29.77
CA MET A 1 -21.15 -0.30 30.32
C MET A 1 -21.72 -1.72 30.19
N LYS A 2 -22.98 -2.02 30.57
CA LYS A 2 -23.54 -3.38 30.47
C LYS A 2 -23.62 -3.91 29.03
N GLU A 3 -24.00 -3.07 28.08
CA GLU A 3 -24.10 -3.43 26.65
C GLU A 3 -22.74 -3.78 26.03
N ASN A 4 -21.70 -2.96 26.24
CA ASN A 4 -20.33 -3.26 25.80
C ASN A 4 -19.81 -4.59 26.34
N LYS A 5 -20.16 -4.94 27.60
CA LYS A 5 -19.78 -6.23 28.20
C LYS A 5 -20.50 -7.41 27.51
N PHE A 6 -21.77 -7.24 27.14
CA PHE A 6 -22.51 -8.25 26.39
C PHE A 6 -21.93 -8.44 24.99
N ILE A 7 -21.63 -7.35 24.28
CA ILE A 7 -21.00 -7.38 22.95
C ILE A 7 -19.64 -8.08 23.01
N SER A 8 -18.78 -7.75 23.98
CA SER A 8 -17.48 -8.42 24.14
C SER A 8 -17.63 -9.93 24.29
N LYS A 9 -18.50 -10.37 25.21
CA LYS A 9 -18.76 -11.80 25.47
C LYS A 9 -19.35 -12.52 24.24
N TYR A 10 -20.19 -11.82 23.48
CA TYR A 10 -20.73 -12.35 22.22
C TYR A 10 -19.62 -12.58 21.19
N LEU A 11 -18.75 -11.58 20.98
CA LEU A 11 -17.62 -11.68 20.06
C LEU A 11 -16.61 -12.74 20.49
N GLU A 12 -16.30 -12.86 21.78
CA GLU A 12 -15.43 -13.92 22.32
C GLU A 12 -15.99 -15.33 22.05
N ARG A 13 -17.31 -15.52 22.11
CA ARG A 13 -17.94 -16.81 21.78
C ARG A 13 -17.80 -17.14 20.29
N LEU A 14 -17.91 -16.13 19.44
CA LEU A 14 -17.71 -16.28 18.00
C LEU A 14 -16.25 -16.59 17.68
N ALA A 15 -15.31 -15.90 18.32
CA ALA A 15 -13.87 -16.15 18.18
C ALA A 15 -13.54 -17.63 18.40
N LYS A 16 -13.97 -18.21 19.53
CA LYS A 16 -13.80 -19.64 19.83
C LYS A 16 -14.40 -20.57 18.76
N THR A 17 -15.51 -20.16 18.15
CA THR A 17 -16.15 -20.95 17.09
C THR A 17 -15.31 -20.93 15.81
N ILE A 18 -14.75 -19.77 15.46
CA ILE A 18 -13.89 -19.59 14.29
C ILE A 18 -12.57 -20.34 14.50
N ASP A 19 -11.93 -20.19 15.66
CA ASP A 19 -10.66 -20.86 15.98
C ASP A 19 -10.81 -22.38 15.88
N ASN A 20 -11.86 -22.95 16.50
CA ASN A 20 -12.16 -24.38 16.39
C ASN A 20 -12.41 -24.82 14.93
N ALA A 21 -13.08 -23.99 14.13
CA ALA A 21 -13.31 -24.29 12.72
C ALA A 21 -12.01 -24.23 11.90
N LEU A 22 -11.09 -23.32 12.22
CA LEU A 22 -9.76 -23.21 11.61
C LEU A 22 -8.92 -24.44 11.92
N ASP A 23 -8.81 -24.81 13.20
CA ASP A 23 -8.01 -25.95 13.67
C ASP A 23 -8.46 -27.26 13.04
N ASN A 24 -9.77 -27.41 12.83
CA ASN A 24 -10.39 -28.62 12.28
C ASN A 24 -10.71 -28.53 10.77
N ASN A 25 -10.23 -27.49 10.07
CA ASN A 25 -10.48 -27.21 8.65
C ASN A 25 -11.98 -27.32 8.24
N LYS A 26 -12.90 -26.83 9.09
CA LYS A 26 -14.35 -26.90 8.88
C LYS A 26 -14.85 -25.73 8.03
N GLU A 27 -14.57 -25.79 6.73
CA GLU A 27 -14.90 -24.73 5.77
C GLU A 27 -16.38 -24.30 5.80
N TYR A 28 -17.31 -25.25 5.91
CA TYR A 28 -18.75 -24.94 5.93
C TYR A 28 -19.16 -24.04 7.11
N ILE A 29 -18.47 -24.13 8.26
CA ILE A 29 -18.71 -23.28 9.43
C ILE A 29 -18.25 -21.86 9.13
N LEU A 30 -17.07 -21.71 8.53
CA LEU A 30 -16.53 -20.41 8.14
C LEU A 30 -17.40 -19.74 7.07
N ASN A 31 -17.81 -20.49 6.04
CA ASN A 31 -18.73 -20.00 5.01
C ASN A 31 -20.07 -19.57 5.61
N LYS A 32 -20.64 -20.37 6.53
CA LYS A 32 -21.86 -19.99 7.26
C LYS A 32 -21.66 -18.74 8.12
N PHE A 33 -20.48 -18.59 8.72
CA PHE A 33 -20.13 -17.41 9.52
C PHE A 33 -20.16 -16.14 8.67
N VAL A 34 -19.40 -16.11 7.57
CA VAL A 34 -19.27 -14.91 6.72
C VAL A 34 -20.56 -14.57 5.97
N THR A 35 -21.44 -15.54 5.71
CA THR A 35 -22.72 -15.29 5.01
C THR A 35 -23.86 -14.89 5.93
N LYS A 36 -23.92 -15.41 7.17
CA LYS A 36 -25.07 -15.20 8.07
C LYS A 36 -24.82 -14.21 9.19
N TYR A 37 -23.57 -14.00 9.58
CA TYR A 37 -23.23 -13.22 10.76
C TYR A 37 -22.46 -11.95 10.44
N SER A 38 -21.87 -11.80 9.25
CA SER A 38 -21.04 -10.63 8.93
C SER A 38 -21.81 -9.33 9.09
N VAL A 39 -22.98 -9.19 8.45
CA VAL A 39 -23.81 -7.97 8.49
C VAL A 39 -24.08 -7.54 9.93
N LYS A 40 -24.58 -8.46 10.76
CA LYS A 40 -24.87 -8.19 12.18
C LYS A 40 -23.62 -7.80 12.97
N ILE A 41 -22.45 -8.33 12.64
CA ILE A 41 -21.18 -7.99 13.31
C ILE A 41 -20.66 -6.63 12.84
N GLU A 42 -20.80 -6.33 11.55
CA GLU A 42 -20.44 -5.03 10.96
C GLU A 42 -21.26 -3.90 11.61
N ASP A 43 -22.56 -4.13 11.85
CA ASP A 43 -23.46 -3.18 12.54
C ASP A 43 -22.99 -2.83 13.97
N LEU A 44 -22.22 -3.70 14.62
CA LEU A 44 -21.67 -3.42 15.96
C LEU A 44 -20.59 -2.33 15.92
N LYS A 45 -19.99 -2.09 14.75
CA LYS A 45 -18.89 -1.11 14.56
C LYS A 45 -17.77 -1.29 15.59
N LYS A 46 -17.32 -2.54 15.78
CA LYS A 46 -16.26 -2.92 16.71
C LYS A 46 -15.06 -3.50 15.97
N ALA A 47 -13.86 -3.02 16.30
CA ALA A 47 -12.62 -3.52 15.70
C ALA A 47 -12.49 -5.05 15.81
N HIS A 48 -12.85 -5.62 16.97
CA HIS A 48 -12.84 -7.07 17.18
C HIS A 48 -13.79 -7.80 16.22
N GLY A 49 -14.98 -7.27 15.98
CA GLY A 49 -15.95 -7.87 15.05
C GLY A 49 -15.39 -8.00 13.64
N PHE A 50 -14.84 -6.91 13.10
CA PHE A 50 -14.22 -6.92 11.78
C PHE A 50 -13.00 -7.85 11.70
N TYR A 51 -12.17 -7.92 12.75
CA TYR A 51 -11.07 -8.88 12.83
C TYR A 51 -11.54 -10.34 12.74
N LEU A 52 -12.65 -10.69 13.39
CA LEU A 52 -13.21 -12.05 13.29
C LEU A 52 -13.69 -12.39 11.88
N ILE A 53 -14.31 -11.44 11.18
CA ILE A 53 -14.71 -11.62 9.78
C ILE A 53 -13.48 -11.85 8.90
N ALA A 54 -12.43 -11.04 9.06
CA ALA A 54 -11.18 -11.21 8.33
C ALA A 54 -10.55 -12.58 8.57
N ASN A 55 -10.50 -13.05 9.82
CA ASN A 55 -9.95 -14.37 10.16
C ASN A 55 -10.76 -15.53 9.56
N ALA A 56 -12.08 -15.39 9.46
CA ALA A 56 -12.91 -16.39 8.80
C ALA A 56 -12.57 -16.49 7.30
N TYR A 57 -12.42 -15.35 6.59
CA TYR A 57 -11.96 -15.34 5.20
C TYR A 57 -10.54 -15.89 5.02
N ASN A 58 -9.61 -15.57 5.93
CA ASN A 58 -8.27 -16.16 5.97
C ASN A 58 -8.32 -17.68 6.03
N GLY A 59 -9.22 -18.22 6.85
CA GLY A 59 -9.46 -19.65 7.00
C GLY A 59 -9.99 -20.32 5.74
N ILE A 60 -11.03 -19.73 5.14
CA ILE A 60 -11.61 -20.20 3.88
C ILE A 60 -10.53 -20.24 2.81
N ARG A 61 -9.75 -19.17 2.67
CA ARG A 61 -8.60 -19.10 1.75
C ARG A 61 -7.61 -20.24 1.97
N LYS A 62 -7.15 -20.43 3.21
CA LYS A 62 -6.17 -21.48 3.55
C LYS A 62 -6.68 -22.87 3.18
N ILE A 63 -7.94 -23.17 3.47
CA ILE A 63 -8.55 -24.46 3.11
C ILE A 63 -8.65 -24.61 1.59
N ASN A 64 -9.07 -23.56 0.89
CA ASN A 64 -9.19 -23.55 -0.58
C ASN A 64 -7.83 -23.75 -1.27
N HIS A 65 -6.77 -23.11 -0.77
CA HIS A 65 -5.41 -23.28 -1.30
C HIS A 65 -4.84 -24.67 -1.01
N LYS A 66 -5.14 -25.27 0.16
CA LYS A 66 -4.77 -26.67 0.44
C LYS A 66 -5.45 -27.65 -0.53
N LYS A 67 -6.71 -27.39 -0.90
CA LYS A 67 -7.45 -28.20 -1.87
C LYS A 67 -6.93 -28.05 -3.30
N ASN A 68 -6.50 -26.84 -3.67
CA ASN A 68 -5.91 -26.56 -4.98
C ASN A 68 -4.84 -25.48 -4.86
N ILE A 69 -3.57 -25.90 -4.89
CA ILE A 69 -2.41 -25.02 -4.72
C ILE A 69 -2.29 -23.97 -5.84
N ASN A 70 -2.80 -24.27 -7.04
CA ASN A 70 -2.71 -23.36 -8.18
C ASN A 70 -3.54 -22.08 -7.95
N LYS A 71 -4.57 -22.14 -7.10
CA LYS A 71 -5.38 -20.96 -6.72
C LYS A 71 -4.56 -19.85 -6.05
N ILE A 72 -3.42 -20.18 -5.45
CA ILE A 72 -2.49 -19.17 -4.90
C ILE A 72 -2.09 -18.18 -5.99
N TRP A 73 -1.92 -18.67 -7.23
CA TRP A 73 -1.47 -17.86 -8.34
C TRP A 73 -2.60 -17.21 -9.13
N SER A 74 -3.87 -17.57 -8.91
CA SER A 74 -5.00 -16.83 -9.50
C SER A 74 -4.92 -15.35 -9.12
N LEU A 75 -5.14 -14.47 -10.10
CA LEU A 75 -5.04 -13.03 -9.88
C LEU A 75 -6.20 -12.52 -9.02
N GLU A 76 -7.41 -13.06 -9.24
CA GLU A 76 -8.58 -12.80 -8.41
C GLU A 76 -8.66 -13.80 -7.24
N GLN A 77 -8.57 -13.30 -6.00
CA GLN A 77 -8.82 -14.09 -4.78
C GLN A 77 -9.66 -13.25 -3.81
N LYS A 78 -10.98 -13.39 -3.93
CA LYS A 78 -11.98 -12.61 -3.17
C LYS A 78 -11.79 -12.71 -1.66
N GLU A 79 -11.39 -13.89 -1.17
CA GLU A 79 -11.16 -14.10 0.26
C GLU A 79 -10.04 -13.21 0.79
N VAL A 80 -8.99 -12.95 0.00
CA VAL A 80 -7.91 -12.03 0.42
C VAL A 80 -8.38 -10.59 0.38
N PHE A 81 -9.20 -10.24 -0.60
CA PHE A 81 -9.74 -8.89 -0.71
C PHE A 81 -10.62 -8.56 0.49
N LYS A 82 -11.49 -9.49 0.88
CA LYS A 82 -12.30 -9.38 2.10
C LYS A 82 -11.45 -9.36 3.37
N GLU A 83 -10.41 -10.19 3.47
CA GLU A 83 -9.48 -10.15 4.61
C GLU A 83 -8.85 -8.77 4.78
N ILE A 84 -8.30 -8.18 3.71
CA ILE A 84 -7.68 -6.85 3.73
C ILE A 84 -8.71 -5.77 4.08
N TYR A 85 -9.87 -5.79 3.43
CA TYR A 85 -10.95 -4.81 3.66
C TYR A 85 -11.37 -4.79 5.12
N PHE A 86 -11.68 -5.96 5.70
CA PHE A 86 -12.15 -6.04 7.07
C PHE A 86 -11.06 -5.70 8.10
N LEU A 87 -9.80 -6.03 7.83
CA LEU A 87 -8.69 -5.60 8.69
C LEU A 87 -8.48 -4.08 8.66
N ARG A 88 -8.61 -3.44 7.49
CA ARG A 88 -8.59 -1.96 7.39
C ARG A 88 -9.78 -1.34 8.10
N LYS A 89 -11.00 -1.88 7.91
CA LYS A 89 -12.19 -1.45 8.67
C LYS A 89 -11.99 -1.57 10.17
N ALA A 90 -11.35 -2.63 10.65
CA ALA A 90 -11.04 -2.80 12.07
C ALA A 90 -10.18 -1.65 12.62
N ILE A 91 -9.18 -1.19 11.85
CA ILE A 91 -8.30 -0.08 12.22
C ILE A 91 -9.04 1.26 12.26
N GLN A 92 -10.02 1.46 11.39
CA GLN A 92 -10.83 2.69 11.31
C GLN A 92 -11.88 2.83 12.42
N GLN A 93 -12.09 1.80 13.25
CA GLN A 93 -13.08 1.90 14.32
C GLN A 93 -12.58 2.79 15.46
N GLU A 94 -13.48 3.60 16.01
CA GLU A 94 -13.19 4.48 17.15
C GLU A 94 -12.62 3.72 18.36
N ASP A 95 -13.07 2.48 18.55
CA ASP A 95 -12.62 1.64 19.66
C ASP A 95 -11.24 0.99 19.44
N PHE A 96 -10.67 1.07 18.22
CA PHE A 96 -9.41 0.40 17.87
C PHE A 96 -8.26 0.77 18.82
N ASN A 97 -8.15 2.05 19.20
CA ASN A 97 -7.10 2.50 20.12
C ASN A 97 -7.25 1.94 21.54
N ASN A 98 -8.43 1.46 21.91
CA ASN A 98 -8.75 0.96 23.24
C ASN A 98 -8.83 -0.58 23.31
N ILE A 99 -8.70 -1.28 22.19
CA ILE A 99 -8.71 -2.75 22.21
C ILE A 99 -7.41 -3.34 22.79
N GLY A 100 -7.48 -4.59 23.22
CA GLY A 100 -6.36 -5.33 23.79
C GLY A 100 -5.15 -5.47 22.84
N LEU A 101 -3.96 -5.53 23.44
CA LEU A 101 -2.67 -5.62 22.72
C LEU A 101 -2.61 -6.79 21.72
N GLU A 102 -3.08 -7.96 22.14
CA GLU A 102 -3.12 -9.18 21.31
C GLU A 102 -3.89 -8.94 20.01
N LEU A 103 -5.04 -8.27 20.10
CA LEU A 103 -5.89 -7.98 18.95
C LEU A 103 -5.26 -6.94 18.02
N LYS A 104 -4.66 -5.86 18.57
CA LYS A 104 -3.91 -4.87 17.76
C LYS A 104 -2.77 -5.53 16.98
N LEU A 105 -1.98 -6.38 17.65
CA LEU A 105 -0.92 -7.13 17.01
C LEU A 105 -1.46 -8.07 15.92
N GLY A 106 -2.52 -8.82 16.22
CA GLY A 106 -3.15 -9.73 15.28
C GLY A 106 -3.65 -9.01 14.02
N ILE A 107 -4.34 -7.87 14.18
CA ILE A 107 -4.82 -7.07 13.06
C ILE A 107 -3.66 -6.60 12.17
N TYR A 108 -2.63 -6.00 12.76
CA TYR A 108 -1.50 -5.49 11.99
C TYR A 108 -0.69 -6.61 11.30
N VAL A 109 -0.41 -7.71 11.99
CA VAL A 109 0.33 -8.83 11.41
C VAL A 109 -0.46 -9.52 10.29
N ASN A 110 -1.76 -9.75 10.47
CA ASN A 110 -2.59 -10.39 9.44
C ASN A 110 -2.74 -9.50 8.20
N LEU A 111 -2.80 -8.18 8.40
CA LEU A 111 -2.88 -7.23 7.29
C LEU A 111 -1.56 -7.20 6.52
N GLY A 112 -0.43 -7.17 7.23
CA GLY A 112 0.90 -7.31 6.62
C GLY A 112 1.05 -8.62 5.84
N ASN A 113 0.60 -9.74 6.41
CA ASN A 113 0.64 -11.06 5.76
C ASN A 113 -0.19 -11.09 4.48
N SER A 114 -1.38 -10.47 4.49
CA SER A 114 -2.25 -10.41 3.31
C SER A 114 -1.66 -9.56 2.18
N PHE A 115 -1.04 -8.43 2.51
CA PHE A 115 -0.31 -7.64 1.52
C PHE A 115 0.92 -8.38 0.98
N SER A 116 1.67 -9.05 1.86
CA SER A 116 2.84 -9.85 1.47
C SER A 116 2.45 -10.98 0.50
N HIS A 117 1.35 -11.69 0.76
CA HIS A 117 0.81 -12.74 -0.10
C HIS A 117 0.53 -12.26 -1.54
N TYR A 118 0.12 -11.01 -1.72
CA TYR A 118 -0.13 -10.40 -3.02
C TYR A 118 1.06 -9.65 -3.63
N GLY A 119 2.21 -9.64 -2.96
CA GLY A 119 3.40 -8.92 -3.42
C GLY A 119 3.38 -7.41 -3.16
N ARG A 120 2.45 -6.90 -2.33
CA ARG A 120 2.48 -5.50 -1.85
C ARG A 120 3.43 -5.33 -0.66
N THR A 121 4.70 -5.58 -0.90
CA THR A 121 5.77 -5.59 0.10
C THR A 121 5.90 -4.28 0.89
N ILE A 122 5.73 -3.12 0.24
CA ILE A 122 5.79 -1.80 0.90
C ILE A 122 4.71 -1.68 1.98
N ASN A 123 3.45 -2.04 1.67
CA ASN A 123 2.39 -2.05 2.68
C ASN A 123 2.56 -3.17 3.71
N ALA A 124 3.07 -4.33 3.31
CA ALA A 124 3.38 -5.40 4.26
C ALA A 124 4.33 -4.88 5.37
N ILE A 125 5.43 -4.24 4.96
CA ILE A 125 6.40 -3.61 5.86
C ILE A 125 5.73 -2.53 6.73
N LYS A 126 4.93 -1.64 6.14
CA LYS A 126 4.18 -0.60 6.88
C LYS A 126 3.38 -1.17 8.05
N TYR A 127 2.66 -2.28 7.85
CA TYR A 127 1.84 -2.87 8.91
C TYR A 127 2.65 -3.69 9.91
N TYR A 128 3.73 -4.35 9.49
CA TYR A 128 4.65 -4.96 10.45
C TYR A 128 5.35 -3.89 11.31
N ASP A 129 5.69 -2.74 10.74
CA ASP A 129 6.24 -1.60 11.48
C ASP A 129 5.24 -1.09 12.53
N LYS A 130 3.95 -0.97 12.18
CA LYS A 130 2.91 -0.63 13.14
C LYS A 130 2.81 -1.65 14.28
N ALA A 131 2.92 -2.95 13.99
CA ALA A 131 2.94 -4.00 15.02
C ALA A 131 4.18 -3.90 15.93
N ILE A 132 5.37 -3.71 15.35
CA ILE A 132 6.64 -3.62 16.08
C ILE A 132 6.69 -2.35 16.93
N ALA A 133 6.17 -1.23 16.43
CA ALA A 133 6.14 0.06 17.13
C ALA A 133 5.30 0.03 18.42
N LEU A 134 4.42 -0.97 18.61
CA LEU A 134 3.70 -1.13 19.87
C LEU A 134 4.63 -1.33 21.08
N LYS A 135 5.89 -1.73 20.87
CA LYS A 135 6.89 -1.87 21.95
C LYS A 135 7.23 -0.59 22.68
N PHE A 136 7.06 0.56 22.02
CA PHE A 136 7.28 1.86 22.65
C PHE A 136 6.19 2.20 23.68
N TRP A 137 5.01 1.57 23.58
CA TRP A 137 3.84 1.85 24.42
C TRP A 137 3.45 0.69 25.33
N HIS A 138 3.89 -0.54 25.01
CA HIS A 138 3.51 -1.77 25.70
C HIS A 138 4.74 -2.62 26.04
N LYS A 139 5.24 -2.52 27.28
CA LYS A 139 6.47 -3.23 27.72
C LYS A 139 6.42 -4.75 27.53
N ASN A 140 5.26 -5.37 27.67
CA ASN A 140 5.09 -6.83 27.55
C ASN A 140 4.94 -7.32 26.10
N VAL A 141 4.91 -6.43 25.10
CA VAL A 141 4.68 -6.82 23.70
C VAL A 141 5.74 -7.79 23.18
N VAL A 142 6.98 -7.66 23.68
CA VAL A 142 8.14 -8.45 23.23
C VAL A 142 8.01 -9.93 23.58
N ASN A 143 7.12 -10.27 24.52
CA ASN A 143 6.83 -11.65 24.90
C ASN A 143 5.65 -12.24 24.11
N HIS A 144 5.01 -11.46 23.23
CA HIS A 144 3.82 -11.89 22.51
C HIS A 144 4.17 -12.62 21.21
N PRO A 145 3.55 -13.79 20.89
CA PRO A 145 3.78 -14.52 19.65
C PRO A 145 3.66 -13.67 18.37
N ASN A 146 2.61 -12.85 18.27
CA ASN A 146 2.45 -11.96 17.11
C ASN A 146 3.54 -10.90 16.97
N TYR A 147 4.22 -10.47 18.05
CA TYR A 147 5.38 -9.57 17.92
C TYR A 147 6.57 -10.31 17.29
N PHE A 148 6.84 -11.53 17.74
CA PHE A 148 7.84 -12.42 17.11
C PHE A 148 7.52 -12.65 15.62
N MET A 149 6.26 -12.94 15.29
CA MET A 149 5.82 -13.09 13.89
C MET A 149 5.98 -11.80 13.09
N ALA A 150 5.72 -10.62 13.68
CA ALA A 150 5.91 -9.33 13.00
C ALA A 150 7.38 -9.12 12.59
N LEU A 151 8.33 -9.43 13.48
CA LEU A 151 9.77 -9.32 13.19
C LEU A 151 10.17 -10.22 12.01
N ILE A 152 9.75 -11.48 12.04
CA ILE A 152 10.11 -12.48 11.03
C ILE A 152 9.46 -12.17 9.69
N ASN A 153 8.17 -11.84 9.70
CA ASN A 153 7.45 -11.55 8.48
C ASN A 153 7.94 -10.24 7.84
N LYS A 154 8.35 -9.25 8.65
CA LYS A 154 9.06 -8.07 8.14
C LYS A 154 10.42 -8.46 7.56
N ALA A 155 11.21 -9.27 8.23
CA ALA A 155 12.51 -9.70 7.73
C ALA A 155 12.39 -10.43 6.38
N ASN A 156 11.45 -11.39 6.27
CA ASN A 156 11.13 -12.08 5.02
C ASN A 156 10.69 -11.10 3.92
N ALA A 157 9.86 -10.10 4.27
CA ALA A 157 9.43 -9.07 3.33
C ALA A 157 10.60 -8.21 2.85
N LEU A 158 11.58 -7.90 3.71
CA LEU A 158 12.79 -7.16 3.34
C LEU A 158 13.73 -7.99 2.46
N GLU A 159 13.92 -9.29 2.76
CA GLU A 159 14.65 -10.20 1.85
C GLU A 159 14.03 -10.19 0.46
N TYR A 160 12.72 -10.37 0.40
CA TYR A 160 11.99 -10.35 -0.86
C TYR A 160 12.05 -8.98 -1.57
N TYR A 161 12.00 -7.87 -0.82
CA TYR A 161 12.20 -6.53 -1.38
C TYR A 161 13.61 -6.40 -2.00
N SER A 162 14.64 -6.95 -1.36
CA SER A 162 15.98 -7.01 -1.93
C SER A 162 15.98 -7.69 -3.30
N ASP A 163 15.30 -8.83 -3.45
CA ASP A 163 15.24 -9.57 -4.72
C ASP A 163 14.54 -8.79 -5.85
N LEU A 164 13.52 -8.01 -5.50
CA LEU A 164 12.78 -7.13 -6.41
C LEU A 164 13.64 -5.98 -6.94
N ASN A 165 14.52 -5.44 -6.11
CA ASN A 165 15.33 -4.29 -6.46
C ASN A 165 16.33 -4.64 -7.58
N TYR A 166 16.63 -3.70 -8.47
CA TYR A 166 17.70 -3.87 -9.46
C TYR A 166 19.01 -3.20 -9.01
N ASP A 167 18.94 -2.28 -8.05
CA ASP A 167 20.09 -1.58 -7.50
C ASP A 167 20.81 -2.44 -6.45
N GLY A 168 22.04 -2.89 -6.77
CA GLY A 168 22.84 -3.73 -5.89
C GLY A 168 23.22 -3.08 -4.56
N GLY A 169 23.42 -1.76 -4.52
CA GLY A 169 23.72 -1.04 -3.29
C GLY A 169 22.52 -1.00 -2.35
N HIS A 170 21.32 -0.78 -2.91
CA HIS A 170 20.09 -0.78 -2.12
C HIS A 170 19.79 -2.16 -1.52
N LYS A 171 19.99 -3.23 -2.30
CA LYS A 171 19.79 -4.63 -1.86
C LYS A 171 20.50 -4.96 -0.57
N VAL A 172 21.77 -4.55 -0.47
CA VAL A 172 22.60 -4.84 0.70
C VAL A 172 21.94 -4.32 1.97
N TYR A 173 21.40 -3.11 1.96
CA TYR A 173 20.73 -2.56 3.14
C TYR A 173 19.45 -3.31 3.50
N PHE A 174 18.63 -3.72 2.52
CA PHE A 174 17.46 -4.57 2.82
C PHE A 174 17.85 -5.86 3.53
N ILE A 175 18.91 -6.54 3.09
CA ILE A 175 19.43 -7.75 3.74
C ILE A 175 19.98 -7.46 5.14
N LYS A 176 20.72 -6.36 5.33
CA LYS A 176 21.25 -5.97 6.64
C LYS A 176 20.13 -5.70 7.66
N PHE A 177 19.07 -5.01 7.25
CA PHE A 177 17.90 -4.77 8.09
C PHE A 177 17.11 -6.06 8.36
N ALA A 178 16.94 -6.94 7.37
CA ALA A 178 16.33 -8.26 7.57
C ALA A 178 17.11 -9.10 8.59
N TYR A 179 18.43 -9.13 8.46
CA TYR A 179 19.34 -9.81 9.38
C TYR A 179 19.20 -9.29 10.83
N LYS A 180 19.16 -7.97 11.05
CA LYS A 180 18.91 -7.39 12.38
C LYS A 180 17.60 -7.86 13.00
N LEU A 181 16.53 -7.92 12.21
CA LEU A 181 15.21 -8.41 12.66
C LEU A 181 15.22 -9.90 13.00
N TYR A 182 15.92 -10.73 12.20
CA TYR A 182 16.08 -12.14 12.52
C TYR A 182 16.86 -12.37 13.82
N LYS A 183 17.95 -11.61 14.06
CA LYS A 183 18.66 -11.66 15.34
C LYS A 183 17.74 -11.29 16.50
N GLU A 184 17.00 -10.17 16.38
CA GLU A 184 16.04 -9.76 17.41
C GLU A 184 15.04 -10.89 17.69
N ALA A 185 14.46 -11.49 16.66
CA ALA A 185 13.52 -12.61 16.81
C ALA A 185 14.14 -13.83 17.53
N LEU A 186 15.39 -14.21 17.23
CA LEU A 186 16.06 -15.33 17.90
C LEU A 186 16.25 -15.09 19.41
N THR A 187 16.59 -13.87 19.83
CA THR A 187 16.70 -13.53 21.26
C THR A 187 15.37 -13.69 22.03
N LEU A 188 14.24 -13.57 21.34
CA LEU A 188 12.92 -13.74 21.92
C LEU A 188 12.48 -15.21 21.93
N PHE A 189 12.93 -16.00 20.95
CA PHE A 189 12.67 -17.43 20.90
C PHE A 189 13.35 -18.18 22.06
N GLU A 190 14.57 -17.79 22.43
CA GLU A 190 15.29 -18.39 23.58
C GLU A 190 14.50 -18.29 24.90
N LYS A 191 13.62 -17.28 25.02
CA LYS A 191 12.74 -17.06 26.16
C LYS A 191 11.42 -17.84 26.09
N ASN A 192 11.03 -18.35 24.91
CA ASN A 192 9.72 -18.95 24.62
C ASN A 192 9.84 -20.30 23.88
N LYS A 193 10.74 -21.19 24.33
CA LYS A 193 11.22 -22.40 23.62
C LYS A 193 10.16 -23.42 23.17
N HIS A 194 8.92 -23.32 23.60
CA HIS A 194 7.86 -24.30 23.29
C HIS A 194 7.03 -23.96 22.05
N ILE A 195 7.14 -22.75 21.50
CA ILE A 195 6.32 -22.29 20.38
C ILE A 195 7.24 -21.96 19.20
N TYR A 196 6.94 -22.48 18.00
CA TYR A 196 7.63 -22.17 16.73
C TYR A 196 9.04 -22.74 16.49
N LEU A 197 9.37 -23.90 17.07
CA LEU A 197 10.67 -24.58 16.85
C LEU A 197 11.08 -24.68 15.37
N SER A 198 10.16 -25.01 14.47
CA SER A 198 10.44 -25.11 13.03
C SER A 198 10.83 -23.77 12.40
N ILE A 199 10.08 -22.70 12.73
CA ILE A 199 10.35 -21.34 12.24
C ILE A 199 11.67 -20.83 12.82
N ALA A 200 11.92 -21.05 14.11
CA ALA A 200 13.17 -20.67 14.76
C ALA A 200 14.39 -21.33 14.10
N ASN A 201 14.29 -22.62 13.76
CA ASN A 201 15.34 -23.33 13.02
C ASN A 201 15.57 -22.74 11.63
N GLU A 202 14.51 -22.31 10.93
CA GLU A 202 14.61 -21.64 9.63
C GLU A 202 15.33 -20.29 9.74
N ILE A 203 15.03 -19.52 10.78
CA ILE A 203 15.67 -18.23 11.07
C ILE A 203 17.13 -18.43 11.44
N LEU A 204 17.43 -19.42 12.29
CA LEU A 204 18.80 -19.75 12.67
C LEU A 204 19.64 -20.11 11.44
N LYS A 205 19.08 -20.87 10.49
CA LYS A 205 19.74 -21.16 9.21
C LYS A 205 20.02 -19.88 8.41
N ARG A 206 19.07 -18.95 8.31
CA ARG A 206 19.27 -17.65 7.63
C ARG A 206 20.34 -16.82 8.31
N VAL A 207 20.30 -16.67 9.64
CA VAL A 207 21.30 -15.92 10.41
C VAL A 207 22.70 -16.54 10.21
N ASN A 208 22.81 -17.86 10.31
CA ASN A 208 24.09 -18.56 10.07
C ASN A 208 24.58 -18.42 8.62
N PHE A 209 23.68 -18.36 7.64
CA PHE A 209 24.03 -18.07 6.26
C PHE A 209 24.61 -16.66 6.13
N TYR A 210 23.95 -15.67 6.72
CA TYR A 210 24.36 -14.27 6.64
C TYR A 210 25.61 -13.92 7.44
N ASN A 211 25.87 -14.63 8.54
CA ASN A 211 27.10 -14.50 9.34
C ASN A 211 28.38 -14.79 8.54
N LYS A 212 28.27 -15.41 7.36
CA LYS A 212 29.41 -15.65 6.47
C LYS A 212 29.87 -14.41 5.72
N PHE A 213 29.03 -13.37 5.64
CA PHE A 213 29.36 -12.13 4.93
C PHE A 213 29.94 -11.10 5.88
N GLU A 214 31.06 -10.51 5.50
CA GLU A 214 31.67 -9.41 6.26
C GLU A 214 30.73 -8.20 6.33
N ASN A 215 30.77 -7.48 7.46
CA ASN A 215 30.03 -6.23 7.69
C ASN A 215 28.50 -6.34 7.58
N ILE A 216 27.91 -7.54 7.72
CA ILE A 216 26.46 -7.76 7.67
C ILE A 216 25.68 -6.98 8.74
N GLU A 217 26.26 -6.75 9.91
CA GLU A 217 25.61 -5.99 10.99
C GLU A 217 25.75 -4.47 10.83
N ASN A 218 26.77 -4.04 10.08
CA ASN A 218 27.16 -2.64 9.99
C ASN A 218 26.21 -1.88 9.07
N ILE A 219 25.34 -1.06 9.67
CA ILE A 219 24.53 -0.07 8.98
C ILE A 219 24.88 1.36 9.43
N GLU A 220 26.03 1.56 10.07
CA GLU A 220 26.42 2.86 10.63
C GLU A 220 26.44 3.93 9.54
N TYR A 221 27.00 3.63 8.36
CA TYR A 221 26.94 4.54 7.23
C TYR A 221 25.50 4.94 6.87
N PHE A 222 24.57 3.99 6.89
CA PHE A 222 23.16 4.26 6.60
C PHE A 222 22.49 5.16 7.65
N GLU A 223 22.84 4.97 8.93
CA GLU A 223 22.26 5.69 10.07
C GLU A 223 22.87 7.10 10.25
N THR A 224 24.15 7.25 9.92
CA THR A 224 24.93 8.48 10.12
C THR A 224 25.07 9.34 8.86
N TYR A 225 24.66 8.83 7.70
CA TYR A 225 24.65 9.60 6.46
C TYR A 225 23.78 10.84 6.62
N GLU A 226 24.38 12.00 6.40
CA GLU A 226 23.69 13.29 6.49
C GLU A 226 23.92 14.07 5.19
N ILE A 227 22.85 14.65 4.65
CA ILE A 227 22.95 15.61 3.53
C ILE A 227 22.68 17.00 4.08
N LYS A 228 23.58 17.94 3.75
CA LYS A 228 23.40 19.35 4.04
C LYS A 228 22.54 20.01 2.98
N PHE A 229 21.28 20.25 3.31
CA PHE A 229 20.34 21.00 2.48
C PHE A 229 20.39 22.50 2.78
N SER A 230 20.00 23.31 1.80
CA SER A 230 19.62 24.71 2.06
C SER A 230 18.46 24.76 3.07
N LYS A 231 18.29 25.89 3.79
CA LYS A 231 17.20 26.04 4.76
C LYS A 231 15.82 25.76 4.13
N ASN A 232 15.61 26.25 2.91
CA ASN A 232 14.34 26.08 2.19
C ASN A 232 14.12 24.64 1.71
N GLU A 233 15.18 23.94 1.28
CA GLU A 233 15.07 22.56 0.83
C GLU A 233 14.91 21.56 2.00
N LYS A 234 15.52 21.84 3.15
CA LYS A 234 15.51 20.94 4.31
C LYS A 234 14.09 20.59 4.78
N GLU A 235 13.19 21.56 4.79
CA GLU A 235 11.79 21.36 5.20
C GLU A 235 11.07 20.42 4.23
N TYR A 236 11.17 20.66 2.93
CA TYR A 236 10.60 19.82 1.87
C TYR A 236 11.14 18.38 1.93
N ARG A 237 12.46 18.21 2.08
CA ARG A 237 13.09 16.89 2.11
C ARG A 237 12.65 16.09 3.33
N LYS A 238 12.59 16.72 4.51
CA LYS A 238 12.12 16.06 5.74
C LYS A 238 10.65 15.68 5.66
N TRP A 239 9.80 16.55 5.10
CA TRP A 239 8.38 16.25 4.89
C TRP A 239 8.18 15.09 3.91
N CYS A 240 8.92 15.06 2.80
CA CYS A 240 8.88 13.94 1.85
C CYS A 240 9.34 12.62 2.53
N LEU A 241 10.41 12.70 3.33
CA LEU A 241 10.99 11.55 4.02
C LEU A 241 10.01 10.93 5.03
N SER A 242 9.38 11.77 5.87
CA SER A 242 8.44 11.32 6.90
C SER A 242 7.15 10.76 6.31
N ASN A 243 6.67 11.33 5.21
CA ASN A 243 5.46 10.87 4.51
C ASN A 243 5.71 9.73 3.51
N LYS A 244 6.95 9.22 3.41
CA LYS A 244 7.33 8.17 2.45
C LYS A 244 7.02 8.55 1.01
N LEU A 245 7.47 9.72 0.55
CA LEU A 245 7.15 10.29 -0.76
C LEU A 245 8.34 10.33 -1.73
N PHE A 246 9.53 9.86 -1.36
CA PHE A 246 10.64 9.71 -2.32
C PHE A 246 10.46 8.47 -3.17
N LEU A 247 10.66 8.56 -4.49
CA LEU A 247 10.85 7.44 -5.40
C LEU A 247 12.22 6.78 -5.15
N ASN A 248 12.39 6.29 -3.93
CA ASN A 248 13.55 5.62 -3.40
C ASN A 248 13.07 4.49 -2.49
N SER A 249 13.47 3.27 -2.83
CA SER A 249 13.13 2.08 -2.04
C SER A 249 13.70 2.15 -0.62
N LEU A 250 14.84 2.80 -0.42
CA LEU A 250 15.45 2.94 0.92
C LEU A 250 14.58 3.74 1.88
N ASN A 251 13.69 4.59 1.37
CA ASN A 251 12.75 5.33 2.22
C ASN A 251 11.78 4.36 2.94
N ASP A 252 11.59 3.14 2.44
CA ASP A 252 10.77 2.11 3.09
C ASP A 252 11.49 1.41 4.27
N LEU A 253 12.79 1.64 4.47
CA LEU A 253 13.53 1.14 5.64
C LEU A 253 13.39 2.04 6.88
N GLY A 254 13.04 3.30 6.69
CA GLY A 254 12.91 4.28 7.77
C GLY A 254 13.10 5.72 7.30
N ASN A 255 13.21 6.64 8.24
CA ASN A 255 13.39 8.06 7.97
C ASN A 255 14.89 8.41 8.03
N TYR A 256 15.65 7.82 7.10
CA TYR A 256 17.10 8.01 7.00
C TYR A 256 17.43 8.96 5.85
N ASP A 257 18.32 9.93 6.10
CA ASP A 257 18.65 10.99 5.15
C ASP A 257 19.23 10.45 3.83
N ILE A 258 19.83 9.25 3.84
CA ILE A 258 20.30 8.54 2.64
C ILE A 258 19.18 8.21 1.64
N SER A 259 17.92 8.40 2.00
CA SER A 259 16.77 8.17 1.13
C SER A 259 16.10 9.44 0.59
N THR A 260 16.72 10.62 0.79
CA THR A 260 16.12 11.94 0.50
C THR A 260 16.24 12.43 -0.96
N TYR A 261 16.30 11.50 -1.91
CA TYR A 261 16.38 11.76 -3.35
C TYR A 261 15.60 10.67 -4.13
N ASP A 262 15.41 10.84 -5.43
CA ASP A 262 14.55 9.99 -6.27
C ASP A 262 15.36 9.15 -7.31
N PRO A 263 16.11 8.11 -6.90
CA PRO A 263 16.96 7.33 -7.81
C PRO A 263 16.22 6.30 -8.66
N LEU A 264 14.93 6.07 -8.40
CA LEU A 264 14.17 5.05 -9.11
C LEU A 264 14.21 5.28 -10.63
N ASN A 265 14.44 4.20 -11.36
CA ASN A 265 14.52 4.10 -12.80
C ASN A 265 13.92 2.74 -13.21
N LEU A 266 13.85 2.47 -14.50
CA LEU A 266 13.66 1.11 -14.97
C LEU A 266 14.97 0.31 -14.76
N PRO A 267 14.91 -1.03 -14.70
CA PRO A 267 16.11 -1.86 -14.86
C PRO A 267 16.68 -1.70 -16.28
N ASN A 268 17.85 -2.29 -16.54
CA ASN A 268 18.33 -2.47 -17.91
C ASN A 268 17.27 -3.22 -18.74
N LEU A 269 16.97 -2.69 -19.92
CA LEU A 269 15.97 -3.26 -20.83
C LEU A 269 16.66 -4.03 -21.96
N ILE A 270 16.13 -5.21 -22.25
CA ILE A 270 16.59 -6.07 -23.34
C ILE A 270 15.60 -5.95 -24.48
N THR A 271 16.06 -5.36 -25.58
CA THR A 271 15.29 -5.16 -26.81
C THR A 271 15.98 -5.78 -28.01
N LYS A 272 15.18 -6.00 -29.06
CA LYS A 272 15.74 -6.37 -30.36
C LYS A 272 16.42 -5.15 -30.98
N ILE A 273 17.45 -5.40 -31.78
CA ILE A 273 18.29 -4.35 -32.39
C ILE A 273 17.45 -3.42 -33.28
N ASP A 274 16.50 -3.98 -34.04
CA ASP A 274 15.63 -3.29 -34.97
C ASP A 274 14.54 -2.44 -34.29
N GLU A 275 14.21 -2.71 -33.02
CA GLU A 275 13.25 -1.91 -32.25
C GLU A 275 13.84 -0.57 -31.78
N GLY A 276 15.16 -0.44 -31.74
CA GLY A 276 15.86 0.77 -31.30
C GLY A 276 15.67 1.08 -29.80
N PHE A 277 15.79 2.37 -29.44
CA PHE A 277 15.70 2.79 -28.03
C PHE A 277 14.29 2.58 -27.45
N PRO A 278 14.14 1.91 -26.30
CA PRO A 278 12.82 1.56 -25.76
C PRO A 278 11.97 2.79 -25.38
N LYS A 279 10.84 2.99 -26.07
CA LYS A 279 9.86 4.05 -25.76
C LYS A 279 9.31 4.00 -24.33
N THR A 280 9.37 2.83 -23.69
CA THR A 280 8.95 2.62 -22.30
C THR A 280 9.80 3.43 -21.32
N ILE A 281 11.09 3.64 -21.60
CA ILE A 281 11.95 4.48 -20.76
C ILE A 281 11.43 5.93 -20.75
N THR A 282 11.08 6.47 -21.91
CA THR A 282 10.51 7.82 -22.02
C THR A 282 9.22 7.96 -21.21
N ASN A 283 8.29 7.00 -21.34
CA ASN A 283 7.04 7.00 -20.58
C ASN A 283 7.29 6.94 -19.06
N PHE A 284 8.24 6.12 -18.62
CA PHE A 284 8.57 6.01 -17.19
C PHE A 284 9.19 7.29 -16.65
N ASN A 285 10.10 7.94 -17.41
CA ASN A 285 10.68 9.22 -17.04
C ASN A 285 9.62 10.31 -16.87
N GLN A 286 8.63 10.35 -17.78
CA GLN A 286 7.51 11.27 -17.66
C GLN A 286 6.69 11.02 -16.39
N ILE A 287 6.33 9.76 -16.11
CA ILE A 287 5.60 9.38 -14.88
C ILE A 287 6.34 9.86 -13.63
N LYS A 288 7.66 9.65 -13.57
CA LYS A 288 8.48 10.10 -12.43
C LYS A 288 8.49 11.62 -12.28
N GLN A 289 8.70 12.34 -13.38
CA GLN A 289 8.79 13.80 -13.33
C GLN A 289 7.46 14.40 -12.89
N GLU A 290 6.33 13.91 -13.43
CA GLU A 290 5.00 14.35 -13.02
C GLU A 290 4.74 14.06 -11.53
N PHE A 291 5.09 12.87 -11.04
CA PHE A 291 4.95 12.54 -9.62
C PHE A 291 5.74 13.52 -8.73
N ILE A 292 6.99 13.79 -9.09
CA ILE A 292 7.85 14.73 -8.36
C ILE A 292 7.26 16.15 -8.38
N THR A 293 6.71 16.58 -9.52
CA THR A 293 6.03 17.88 -9.65
C THR A 293 4.78 17.97 -8.76
N PHE A 294 3.89 16.98 -8.81
CA PHE A 294 2.68 17.00 -7.98
C PHE A 294 3.00 16.89 -6.49
N ARG A 295 4.02 16.11 -6.11
CA ARG A 295 4.56 16.07 -4.74
C ARG A 295 5.04 17.45 -4.28
N HIS A 296 5.72 18.19 -5.15
CA HIS A 296 6.19 19.53 -4.81
C HIS A 296 5.04 20.53 -4.65
N LEU A 297 4.06 20.52 -5.57
CA LEU A 297 2.86 21.35 -5.46
C LEU A 297 2.07 21.06 -4.18
N LEU A 298 1.94 19.78 -3.81
CA LEU A 298 1.32 19.38 -2.55
C LEU A 298 2.06 19.99 -1.35
N PHE A 299 3.39 19.89 -1.31
CA PHE A 299 4.18 20.48 -0.23
C PHE A 299 3.97 22.00 -0.13
N GLU A 300 4.02 22.71 -1.27
CA GLU A 300 3.83 24.16 -1.28
C GLU A 300 2.45 24.58 -0.79
N GLY A 301 1.40 23.84 -1.18
CA GLY A 301 0.04 24.08 -0.72
C GLY A 301 -0.10 23.86 0.79
N LEU A 302 0.38 22.71 1.30
CA LEU A 302 0.26 22.36 2.72
C LEU A 302 1.05 23.27 3.68
N HIS A 303 2.10 23.93 3.19
CA HIS A 303 2.99 24.75 4.05
C HIS A 303 2.92 26.24 3.68
N GLU A 304 1.87 26.65 2.96
CA GLU A 304 1.61 28.03 2.53
C GLU A 304 2.83 28.73 1.92
N LYS A 305 3.64 27.99 1.14
CA LYS A 305 4.88 28.52 0.56
C LYS A 305 4.62 29.38 -0.68
N THR A 306 3.37 29.53 -1.09
CA THR A 306 2.99 30.36 -2.23
C THR A 306 2.96 31.82 -1.86
N ALA A 307 3.51 32.67 -2.73
CA ALA A 307 3.54 34.09 -2.50
C ALA A 307 2.12 34.69 -2.54
N LYS A 308 1.81 35.51 -1.52
CA LYS A 308 0.48 36.12 -1.31
C LYS A 308 0.04 37.10 -2.42
N TYR A 309 0.94 37.48 -3.34
CA TYR A 309 0.56 38.36 -4.44
C TYR A 309 -0.36 37.69 -5.46
N TYR A 310 -0.42 36.35 -5.49
CA TYR A 310 -1.28 35.62 -6.44
C TYR A 310 -2.76 35.96 -6.24
N ASP A 311 -3.23 35.96 -4.99
CA ASP A 311 -4.62 36.29 -4.63
C ASP A 311 -4.82 37.81 -4.43
N LYS A 312 -3.77 38.62 -4.59
CA LYS A 312 -3.86 40.07 -4.41
C LYS A 312 -4.77 40.67 -5.48
N GLU A 313 -5.65 41.58 -5.07
CA GLU A 313 -6.61 42.27 -5.96
C GLU A 313 -7.59 41.31 -6.66
N THR A 314 -7.75 40.09 -6.14
CA THR A 314 -8.81 39.16 -6.57
C THR A 314 -10.09 39.47 -5.80
N SER A 315 -11.16 39.81 -6.52
CA SER A 315 -12.48 40.07 -5.92
C SER A 315 -13.25 38.75 -5.79
N ILE A 316 -13.42 38.28 -4.55
CA ILE A 316 -14.21 37.09 -4.20
C ILE A 316 -15.30 37.53 -3.23
N THR A 317 -16.56 37.21 -3.53
CA THR A 317 -17.69 37.49 -2.64
C THR A 317 -17.70 36.45 -1.52
N ASP A 318 -17.70 36.91 -0.26
CA ASP A 318 -17.94 36.05 0.89
C ASP A 318 -19.42 35.63 0.91
N ASP A 319 -19.65 34.33 0.75
CA ASP A 319 -20.98 33.70 0.82
C ASP A 319 -21.36 33.29 2.25
N TYR A 320 -20.51 33.62 3.24
CA TYR A 320 -20.62 33.21 4.65
C TYR A 320 -20.72 31.69 4.85
N ASP A 321 -20.19 30.93 3.89
CA ASP A 321 -20.23 29.48 3.87
C ASP A 321 -18.85 28.86 4.22
N TYR A 322 -17.92 29.69 4.72
CA TYR A 322 -16.57 29.30 5.16
C TYR A 322 -15.77 28.54 4.09
N ASN A 323 -16.03 28.85 2.82
CA ASN A 323 -15.30 28.30 1.69
C ASN A 323 -13.90 28.93 1.62
N LEU A 324 -12.89 28.08 1.43
CA LEU A 324 -11.51 28.50 1.22
C LEU A 324 -11.25 28.72 -0.26
N TYR A 325 -10.92 29.97 -0.60
CA TYR A 325 -10.51 30.38 -1.93
C TYR A 325 -9.11 30.99 -1.84
N ASP A 326 -8.11 30.14 -1.97
CA ASP A 326 -6.71 30.56 -2.01
C ASP A 326 -5.87 29.62 -2.88
N ILE A 327 -4.73 30.13 -3.35
CA ILE A 327 -3.83 29.40 -4.24
C ILE A 327 -3.25 28.13 -3.62
N ASN A 328 -3.09 28.06 -2.29
CA ASN A 328 -2.54 26.88 -1.64
C ASN A 328 -3.52 25.71 -1.72
N ILE A 329 -4.81 25.98 -1.50
CA ILE A 329 -5.89 25.01 -1.71
C ILE A 329 -5.93 24.55 -3.17
N GLU A 330 -5.82 25.47 -4.13
CA GLU A 330 -5.79 25.11 -5.56
C GLU A 330 -4.58 24.24 -5.93
N LYS A 331 -3.41 24.47 -5.32
CA LYS A 331 -2.23 23.59 -5.49
C LYS A 331 -2.48 22.17 -4.98
N ILE A 332 -3.14 22.02 -3.82
CA ILE A 332 -3.50 20.71 -3.29
C ILE A 332 -4.48 20.00 -4.24
N LYS A 333 -5.50 20.72 -4.75
CA LYS A 333 -6.44 20.19 -5.75
C LYS A 333 -5.76 19.78 -7.07
N ILE A 334 -4.78 20.56 -7.53
CA ILE A 334 -3.97 20.23 -8.72
C ILE A 334 -3.14 18.96 -8.45
N ALA A 335 -2.47 18.88 -7.31
CA ALA A 335 -1.69 17.70 -6.94
C ALA A 335 -2.57 16.45 -6.86
N PHE A 336 -3.76 16.55 -6.25
CA PHE A 336 -4.73 15.46 -6.17
C PHE A 336 -5.13 14.91 -7.54
N ARG A 337 -5.56 15.79 -8.47
CA ARG A 337 -5.88 15.42 -9.86
C ARG A 337 -4.68 14.81 -10.57
N GLY A 338 -3.52 15.43 -10.39
CA GLY A 338 -2.24 14.99 -10.96
C GLY A 338 -1.89 13.56 -10.56
N PHE A 339 -1.94 13.24 -9.27
CA PHE A 339 -1.70 11.90 -8.74
C PHE A 339 -2.68 10.87 -9.33
N TYR A 340 -3.97 11.19 -9.42
CA TYR A 340 -4.94 10.31 -10.08
C TYR A 340 -4.58 10.03 -11.54
N SER A 341 -4.19 11.07 -12.29
CA SER A 341 -3.82 10.93 -13.70
C SER A 341 -2.62 10.01 -13.93
N ILE A 342 -1.74 9.85 -12.93
CA ILE A 342 -0.58 8.96 -13.03
C ILE A 342 -1.02 7.49 -13.12
N PHE A 343 -2.10 7.07 -12.45
CA PHE A 343 -2.60 5.69 -12.56
C PHE A 343 -2.95 5.31 -14.00
N ASP A 344 -3.58 6.22 -14.75
CA ASP A 344 -3.90 5.99 -16.16
C ASP A 344 -2.64 5.91 -17.02
N LYS A 345 -1.60 6.68 -16.70
CA LYS A 345 -0.29 6.58 -17.38
C LYS A 345 0.41 5.26 -17.07
N ILE A 346 0.33 4.78 -15.83
CA ILE A 346 0.80 3.44 -15.44
C ILE A 346 0.02 2.36 -16.20
N ALA A 347 -1.30 2.48 -16.32
CA ALA A 347 -2.13 1.53 -17.08
C ALA A 347 -1.71 1.48 -18.57
N ASN A 348 -1.49 2.64 -19.18
CA ASN A 348 -1.00 2.75 -20.55
C ASN A 348 0.42 2.17 -20.71
N PHE A 349 1.29 2.37 -19.72
CA PHE A 349 2.61 1.73 -19.70
C PHE A 349 2.46 0.20 -19.68
N ILE A 350 1.65 -0.33 -18.76
CA ILE A 350 1.44 -1.76 -18.58
C ILE A 350 0.91 -2.37 -19.89
N TYR A 351 -0.07 -1.72 -20.52
CA TYR A 351 -0.63 -2.17 -21.79
C TYR A 351 0.44 -2.29 -22.88
N LYS A 352 1.24 -1.22 -23.06
CA LYS A 352 2.28 -1.18 -24.10
C LYS A 352 3.38 -2.20 -23.86
N TYR A 353 3.81 -2.39 -22.61
CA TYR A 353 4.93 -3.28 -22.28
C TYR A 353 4.54 -4.76 -22.16
N PHE A 354 3.45 -5.08 -21.45
CA PHE A 354 3.07 -6.47 -21.14
C PHE A 354 2.12 -7.07 -22.17
N ILE A 355 1.13 -6.30 -22.65
CA ILE A 355 0.15 -6.80 -23.62
C ILE A 355 0.66 -6.66 -25.07
N LYS A 356 1.51 -5.66 -25.35
CA LYS A 356 2.18 -5.43 -26.65
C LYS A 356 1.23 -5.25 -27.85
N VAL A 357 -0.02 -4.82 -27.60
CA VAL A 357 -1.01 -4.58 -28.65
C VAL A 357 -0.96 -3.10 -29.09
N LYS A 358 -1.05 -2.86 -30.41
CA LYS A 358 -0.96 -1.52 -31.03
C LYS A 358 -2.30 -0.76 -31.14
N THR A 359 -3.42 -1.36 -30.73
CA THR A 359 -4.75 -0.73 -30.88
C THR A 359 -5.05 0.25 -29.76
N GLU A 360 -5.66 1.38 -30.11
CA GLU A 360 -6.16 2.38 -29.17
C GLU A 360 -7.45 1.89 -28.50
N LYS A 361 -7.31 1.20 -27.36
CA LYS A 361 -8.43 0.99 -26.42
C LYS A 361 -8.36 2.08 -25.35
N LYS A 362 -9.50 2.61 -24.92
CA LYS A 362 -9.57 3.44 -23.72
C LYS A 362 -9.19 2.58 -22.51
N ILE A 363 -7.96 2.75 -22.04
CA ILE A 363 -7.37 1.97 -20.95
C ILE A 363 -7.25 2.86 -19.72
N ASP A 364 -7.72 2.33 -18.60
CA ASP A 364 -7.55 2.90 -17.27
C ASP A 364 -6.95 1.84 -16.34
N PHE A 365 -6.57 2.26 -15.14
CA PHE A 365 -5.87 1.39 -14.20
C PHE A 365 -6.70 0.22 -13.65
N ARG A 366 -8.03 0.27 -13.77
CA ARG A 366 -8.94 -0.82 -13.35
C ARG A 366 -9.18 -1.80 -14.50
N ASN A 367 -9.37 -1.30 -15.72
CA ASN A 367 -9.78 -2.11 -16.86
C ASN A 367 -8.61 -2.78 -17.57
N ILE A 368 -7.37 -2.33 -17.34
CA ILE A 368 -6.16 -2.89 -17.95
C ILE A 368 -5.98 -4.39 -17.69
N TRP A 369 -6.47 -4.87 -16.55
CA TRP A 369 -6.35 -6.27 -16.13
C TRP A 369 -7.33 -7.20 -16.84
N LEU A 370 -8.30 -6.66 -17.57
CA LEU A 370 -9.40 -7.39 -18.18
C LEU A 370 -9.24 -7.52 -19.70
N ASP A 371 -9.73 -8.62 -20.25
CA ASP A 371 -9.86 -8.85 -21.67
C ASP A 371 -11.05 -8.08 -22.26
N LYS A 372 -11.36 -8.31 -23.54
CA LYS A 372 -12.51 -7.70 -24.22
C LYS A 372 -13.87 -8.19 -23.70
N ASN A 373 -13.90 -9.33 -23.01
CA ASN A 373 -15.11 -9.94 -22.46
C ASN A 373 -15.31 -9.63 -20.97
N GLY A 374 -14.44 -8.79 -20.38
CA GLY A 374 -14.48 -8.47 -18.95
C GLY A 374 -13.90 -9.54 -18.02
N LYS A 375 -13.24 -10.57 -18.56
CA LYS A 375 -12.52 -11.59 -17.77
C LYS A 375 -11.09 -11.14 -17.51
N ILE A 376 -10.45 -11.67 -16.46
CA ILE A 376 -9.02 -11.42 -16.23
C ILE A 376 -8.23 -11.85 -17.47
N ASN A 377 -7.38 -10.97 -17.97
CA ASN A 377 -6.53 -11.24 -19.13
C ASN A 377 -5.48 -12.31 -18.78
N ASP A 378 -5.34 -13.31 -19.64
CA ASP A 378 -4.42 -14.44 -19.45
C ASP A 378 -2.95 -14.03 -19.30
N VAL A 379 -2.56 -12.86 -19.83
CA VAL A 379 -1.21 -12.28 -19.62
C VAL A 379 -0.94 -12.04 -18.13
N PHE A 380 -1.97 -11.72 -17.36
CA PHE A 380 -1.85 -11.43 -15.93
C PHE A 380 -2.34 -12.55 -15.04
N ASN A 381 -3.29 -13.36 -15.52
CA ASN A 381 -3.76 -14.49 -14.74
C ASN A 381 -2.61 -15.47 -14.47
N GLU A 382 -2.54 -16.00 -13.26
CA GLU A 382 -1.47 -16.93 -12.85
C GLU A 382 -0.03 -16.40 -12.94
N THR A 383 0.15 -15.09 -13.12
CA THR A 383 1.49 -14.50 -13.14
C THR A 383 2.19 -14.71 -11.80
N LYS A 384 3.44 -15.18 -11.88
CA LYS A 384 4.37 -15.26 -10.73
C LYS A 384 5.11 -13.94 -10.49
N ASN A 385 4.85 -12.91 -11.30
CA ASN A 385 5.34 -11.57 -11.09
C ASN A 385 4.55 -10.90 -9.95
N LEU A 386 5.02 -11.10 -8.73
CA LEU A 386 4.40 -10.58 -7.52
C LEU A 386 4.33 -9.04 -7.51
N ALA A 387 5.23 -8.31 -8.19
CA ALA A 387 5.12 -6.85 -8.31
C ALA A 387 3.93 -6.44 -9.21
N LEU A 388 3.65 -7.17 -10.30
CA LEU A 388 2.42 -6.98 -11.09
C LEU A 388 1.16 -7.27 -10.29
N ARG A 389 1.17 -8.31 -9.46
CA ARG A 389 0.03 -8.62 -8.58
C ARG A 389 -0.15 -7.54 -7.52
N GLY A 390 0.95 -6.95 -7.04
CA GLY A 390 0.93 -5.79 -6.17
C GLY A 390 0.23 -4.60 -6.84
N LEU A 391 0.57 -4.31 -8.09
CA LEU A 391 -0.11 -3.30 -8.92
C LEU A 391 -1.60 -3.60 -9.12
N TYR A 392 -1.95 -4.85 -9.41
CA TYR A 392 -3.35 -5.26 -9.50
C TYR A 392 -4.09 -5.01 -8.18
N LEU A 393 -3.47 -5.33 -7.04
CA LEU A 393 -4.06 -5.09 -5.74
C LEU A 393 -4.20 -3.59 -5.43
N ILE A 394 -3.27 -2.73 -5.87
CA ILE A 394 -3.41 -1.26 -5.83
C ILE A 394 -4.63 -0.82 -6.66
N SER A 395 -4.88 -1.41 -7.83
CA SER A 395 -6.06 -1.05 -8.64
C SER A 395 -7.39 -1.32 -7.90
N LYS A 396 -7.38 -2.22 -6.91
CA LYS A 396 -8.52 -2.50 -6.04
C LYS A 396 -8.60 -1.58 -4.82
N ASP A 397 -7.63 -0.71 -4.58
CA ASP A 397 -7.74 0.41 -3.62
C ASP A 397 -8.46 1.62 -4.21
N LEU A 398 -8.73 1.64 -5.52
CA LEU A 398 -9.38 2.77 -6.20
C LEU A 398 -10.85 2.46 -6.48
N PHE A 399 -11.72 3.42 -6.13
CA PHE A 399 -13.14 3.42 -6.50
C PHE A 399 -13.35 4.21 -7.80
N PHE A 400 -14.38 3.89 -8.60
CA PHE A 400 -14.62 4.57 -9.88
C PHE A 400 -16.10 4.85 -10.22
N ASN A 401 -17.07 3.97 -9.93
CA ASN A 401 -18.48 4.24 -10.32
C ASN A 401 -19.53 3.48 -9.48
N ASN A 402 -20.71 4.09 -9.32
CA ASN A 402 -21.95 3.54 -8.72
C ASN A 402 -22.97 3.05 -9.77
N ASN A 403 -22.84 3.46 -11.03
CA ASN A 403 -23.88 3.30 -12.07
C ASN A 403 -23.70 2.07 -12.97
N ASP A 404 -22.71 1.22 -12.72
CA ASP A 404 -22.48 -0.01 -13.48
C ASP A 404 -22.94 -1.19 -12.62
N GLU A 405 -23.98 -1.93 -13.02
CA GLU A 405 -24.50 -3.07 -12.24
C GLU A 405 -23.44 -4.16 -12.06
N GLN A 406 -22.54 -4.33 -13.04
CA GLN A 406 -21.38 -5.20 -12.87
C GLN A 406 -20.43 -4.67 -11.81
N SER A 407 -20.30 -3.34 -11.67
CA SER A 407 -19.53 -2.76 -10.58
C SER A 407 -20.17 -2.99 -9.21
N LYS A 408 -21.50 -3.14 -9.08
CA LYS A 408 -22.19 -3.42 -7.81
C LYS A 408 -21.93 -4.84 -7.28
N GLU A 409 -21.81 -5.85 -8.14
CA GLU A 409 -21.31 -7.18 -7.74
C GLU A 409 -19.78 -7.20 -7.50
N PHE A 410 -19.05 -6.22 -8.05
CA PHE A 410 -17.59 -6.12 -8.00
C PHE A 410 -17.02 -5.01 -7.09
N ILE A 411 -17.82 -4.36 -6.23
CA ILE A 411 -17.30 -3.41 -5.22
C ILE A 411 -16.62 -4.20 -4.09
N GLU A 412 -15.51 -4.88 -4.40
CA GLU A 412 -14.52 -5.27 -3.41
C GLU A 412 -13.40 -4.25 -3.46
N VAL A 413 -13.74 -3.01 -3.09
CA VAL A 413 -12.72 -2.00 -2.86
C VAL A 413 -12.06 -2.31 -1.52
N LEU A 414 -10.74 -2.47 -1.56
CA LEU A 414 -9.94 -2.88 -0.40
C LEU A 414 -9.72 -1.75 0.57
N GLU A 415 -9.76 -0.51 0.10
CA GLU A 415 -9.57 0.70 0.88
C GLU A 415 -10.96 1.26 1.25
N PRO A 416 -11.39 1.16 2.51
CA PRO A 416 -12.73 1.60 2.90
C PRO A 416 -13.08 3.05 2.55
N GLU A 417 -12.08 3.91 2.40
CA GLU A 417 -12.27 5.33 2.05
C GLU A 417 -12.16 5.63 0.55
N ALA A 418 -11.89 4.63 -0.29
CA ALA A 418 -11.69 4.84 -1.72
C ALA A 418 -12.85 5.55 -2.42
N GLN A 419 -14.09 5.30 -1.97
CA GLN A 419 -15.26 5.98 -2.49
C GLN A 419 -15.17 7.49 -2.26
N ALA A 420 -14.82 7.92 -1.04
CA ALA A 420 -14.63 9.33 -0.73
C ALA A 420 -13.53 9.95 -1.60
N ILE A 421 -12.41 9.25 -1.80
CA ILE A 421 -11.32 9.73 -2.67
C ILE A 421 -11.80 9.87 -4.13
N ASN A 422 -12.58 8.91 -4.63
CA ASN A 422 -13.15 9.00 -5.98
C ASN A 422 -14.20 10.11 -6.11
N ASP A 423 -15.04 10.32 -5.09
CA ASP A 423 -16.03 11.38 -5.09
C ASP A 423 -15.35 12.75 -5.15
N ILE A 424 -14.26 12.93 -4.41
CA ILE A 424 -13.41 14.13 -4.52
C ILE A 424 -12.85 14.28 -5.93
N ARG A 425 -12.27 13.21 -6.50
CA ARG A 425 -11.74 13.22 -7.89
C ARG A 425 -12.80 13.64 -8.90
N ASN A 426 -13.97 13.02 -8.84
CA ASN A 426 -15.06 13.29 -9.76
C ASN A 426 -15.55 14.74 -9.66
N HIS A 427 -15.63 15.29 -8.45
CA HIS A 427 -16.00 16.69 -8.29
C HIS A 427 -14.89 17.64 -8.74
N LEU A 428 -13.61 17.33 -8.49
CA LEU A 428 -12.49 18.15 -8.95
C LEU A 428 -12.33 18.18 -10.48
N GLU A 429 -12.70 17.11 -11.19
CA GLU A 429 -12.54 17.01 -12.65
C GLU A 429 -13.78 17.49 -13.42
N HIS A 430 -14.97 17.30 -12.88
CA HIS A 430 -16.21 17.39 -13.66
C HIS A 430 -17.32 18.21 -12.99
N LYS A 431 -17.15 18.68 -11.76
CA LYS A 431 -18.15 19.47 -11.02
C LYS A 431 -17.50 20.57 -10.18
N PHE A 432 -18.25 21.14 -9.26
CA PHE A 432 -17.74 22.03 -8.22
C PHE A 432 -17.55 21.27 -6.90
N ILE A 433 -16.53 21.66 -6.16
CA ILE A 433 -16.27 21.19 -4.80
C ILE A 433 -15.96 22.39 -3.90
N SER A 434 -16.60 22.40 -2.74
CA SER A 434 -16.39 23.40 -1.69
C SER A 434 -15.41 22.88 -0.66
N ILE A 435 -14.29 23.59 -0.45
CA ILE A 435 -13.33 23.25 0.60
C ILE A 435 -13.62 24.13 1.80
N LYS A 436 -13.98 23.50 2.92
CA LYS A 436 -14.40 24.19 4.15
C LYS A 436 -13.25 24.32 5.12
N LEU A 437 -13.18 25.46 5.82
CA LEU A 437 -12.20 25.68 6.89
C LEU A 437 -12.37 24.66 8.04
N PHE A 438 -13.59 24.25 8.36
CA PHE A 438 -13.88 23.22 9.37
C PHE A 438 -15.19 22.50 9.04
N ASN A 439 -15.30 21.26 9.52
CA ASN A 439 -16.58 20.53 9.48
C ASN A 439 -17.47 21.03 10.62
N SER A 440 -18.66 21.54 10.29
CA SER A 440 -19.65 21.98 11.27
C SER A 440 -21.03 21.45 10.91
N GLU A 441 -21.70 20.83 11.88
CA GLU A 441 -23.08 20.37 11.74
C GLU A 441 -24.05 21.53 11.41
N PHE A 442 -23.73 22.75 11.84
CA PHE A 442 -24.53 23.95 11.51
C PHE A 442 -24.45 24.35 10.03
N LEU A 443 -23.37 23.97 9.34
CA LEU A 443 -23.19 24.18 7.89
C LEU A 443 -23.81 23.05 7.06
N ASN A 444 -24.20 21.94 7.69
CA ASN A 444 -24.86 20.81 7.04
C ASN A 444 -26.39 20.98 6.89
N ASN A 445 -26.93 22.19 7.12
CA ASN A 445 -28.32 22.49 6.78
C ASN A 445 -28.57 22.26 5.29
N GLU A 446 -29.56 21.44 4.94
CA GLU A 446 -29.85 21.07 3.54
C GLU A 446 -30.10 22.30 2.65
N ASP A 447 -30.72 23.36 3.20
CA ASP A 447 -30.99 24.61 2.50
C ASP A 447 -29.74 25.41 2.09
N ARG A 448 -28.57 25.12 2.70
CA ARG A 448 -27.28 25.76 2.37
C ARG A 448 -26.33 24.86 1.60
N LYS A 449 -26.68 23.58 1.38
CA LYS A 449 -25.80 22.61 0.75
C LYS A 449 -25.85 22.73 -0.77
N ILE A 450 -25.06 23.66 -1.31
CA ILE A 450 -25.03 23.98 -2.75
C ILE A 450 -24.18 22.96 -3.54
N ASN A 451 -22.99 22.65 -3.04
CA ASN A 451 -22.02 21.77 -3.70
C ASN A 451 -21.60 20.62 -2.78
N PHE A 452 -21.01 19.57 -3.37
CA PHE A 452 -20.24 18.60 -2.59
C PHE A 452 -19.13 19.33 -1.84
N SER A 453 -19.00 19.08 -0.54
CA SER A 453 -18.08 19.79 0.34
C SER A 453 -17.27 18.83 1.18
N ILE A 454 -16.01 19.17 1.41
CA ILE A 454 -15.08 18.48 2.32
C ILE A 454 -14.32 19.51 3.14
N SER A 455 -13.75 19.12 4.28
CA SER A 455 -12.84 20.01 5.00
C SER A 455 -11.47 20.10 4.30
N GLN A 456 -10.71 21.14 4.62
CA GLN A 456 -9.30 21.23 4.26
C GLN A 456 -8.53 19.99 4.74
N ASP A 457 -8.62 19.63 6.02
CA ASP A 457 -7.95 18.45 6.59
C ASP A 457 -8.25 17.17 5.80
N GLU A 458 -9.50 16.98 5.38
CA GLU A 458 -9.92 15.81 4.61
C GLU A 458 -9.27 15.81 3.21
N LEU A 459 -9.21 16.96 2.54
CA LEU A 459 -8.50 17.09 1.27
C LEU A 459 -7.01 16.79 1.45
N GLU A 460 -6.36 17.35 2.46
CA GLU A 460 -4.93 17.17 2.74
C GLU A 460 -4.58 15.71 3.01
N GLU A 461 -5.28 15.06 3.94
CA GLU A 461 -5.06 13.67 4.32
C GLU A 461 -5.22 12.75 3.10
N LYS A 462 -6.30 12.92 2.35
CA LYS A 462 -6.58 12.09 1.17
C LYS A 462 -5.59 12.33 0.04
N THR A 463 -5.09 13.57 -0.12
CA THR A 463 -4.06 13.87 -1.12
C THR A 463 -2.73 13.22 -0.76
N ILE A 464 -2.31 13.25 0.51
CA ILE A 464 -1.09 12.56 0.98
C ILE A 464 -1.24 11.04 0.81
N HIS A 465 -2.39 10.47 1.20
CA HIS A 465 -2.66 9.05 1.02
C HIS A 465 -2.58 8.64 -0.46
N LEU A 466 -3.20 9.41 -1.34
CA LEU A 466 -3.15 9.18 -2.78
C LEU A 466 -1.72 9.26 -3.32
N ALA A 467 -0.91 10.24 -2.87
CA ALA A 467 0.49 10.36 -3.24
C ALA A 467 1.31 9.12 -2.83
N GLN A 468 1.08 8.58 -1.63
CA GLN A 468 1.72 7.34 -1.16
C GLN A 468 1.33 6.13 -2.03
N LEU A 469 0.05 6.03 -2.40
CA LEU A 469 -0.46 4.95 -3.24
C LEU A 469 0.14 5.01 -4.66
N VAL A 470 0.22 6.21 -5.25
CA VAL A 470 0.86 6.42 -6.56
C VAL A 470 2.35 6.10 -6.51
N ARG A 471 3.07 6.55 -5.46
CA ARG A 471 4.48 6.21 -5.26
C ARG A 471 4.68 4.69 -5.27
N GLU A 472 3.88 3.98 -4.50
CA GLU A 472 3.93 2.52 -4.42
C GLU A 472 3.72 1.87 -5.80
N ALA A 473 2.75 2.37 -6.58
CA ALA A 473 2.50 1.90 -7.93
C ALA A 473 3.69 2.14 -8.88
N ILE A 474 4.32 3.32 -8.83
CA ILE A 474 5.51 3.62 -9.66
C ILE A 474 6.67 2.67 -9.32
N ILE A 475 6.91 2.41 -8.03
CA ILE A 475 7.96 1.48 -7.57
C ILE A 475 7.68 0.05 -8.07
N TYR A 476 6.45 -0.46 -7.87
CA TYR A 476 6.11 -1.79 -8.36
C TYR A 476 6.10 -1.90 -9.88
N LEU A 477 5.80 -0.82 -10.61
CA LEU A 477 5.93 -0.82 -12.07
C LEU A 477 7.38 -1.10 -12.50
N SER A 478 8.34 -0.44 -11.86
CA SER A 478 9.76 -0.70 -12.12
C SER A 478 10.17 -2.13 -11.76
N PHE A 479 9.75 -2.64 -10.59
CA PHE A 479 10.07 -4.00 -10.18
C PHE A 479 9.39 -5.07 -11.04
N ALA A 480 8.17 -4.82 -11.50
CA ALA A 480 7.46 -5.70 -12.43
C ALA A 480 8.24 -5.83 -13.74
N VAL A 481 8.75 -4.72 -14.27
CA VAL A 481 9.63 -4.73 -15.46
C VAL A 481 10.92 -5.50 -15.17
N ASN A 482 11.57 -5.27 -14.02
CA ASN A 482 12.80 -5.98 -13.61
C ASN A 482 12.63 -7.50 -13.58
N ILE A 483 11.51 -7.99 -13.05
CA ILE A 483 11.21 -9.42 -13.04
C ILE A 483 11.11 -9.97 -14.46
N GLU A 484 10.45 -9.27 -15.39
CA GLU A 484 10.32 -9.75 -16.77
C GLU A 484 11.63 -9.66 -17.56
N GLU A 485 12.40 -8.59 -17.39
CA GLU A 485 13.70 -8.44 -18.06
C GLU A 485 14.70 -9.52 -17.61
N LYS A 486 14.69 -9.90 -16.32
CA LYS A 486 15.51 -11.03 -15.82
C LYS A 486 15.17 -12.35 -16.52
N LYS A 487 13.91 -12.60 -16.90
CA LYS A 487 13.51 -13.81 -17.64
C LYS A 487 13.96 -13.80 -19.11
N LYS A 488 14.23 -12.64 -19.68
CA LYS A 488 14.69 -12.51 -21.07
C LYS A 488 16.19 -12.83 -21.24
N ASN A 489 16.98 -12.73 -20.17
CA ASN A 489 18.43 -13.05 -20.16
C ASN A 489 18.74 -14.53 -20.44
N SER A 490 17.75 -15.41 -20.53
CA SER A 490 17.92 -16.85 -20.74
C SER A 490 17.53 -17.32 -22.15
N ILE A 491 17.52 -16.44 -23.16
CA ILE A 491 17.03 -16.77 -24.52
C ILE A 491 18.08 -16.37 -25.58
N ASP A 492 18.46 -17.32 -26.44
CA ASP A 492 19.45 -17.25 -27.54
C ASP A 492 18.99 -16.43 -28.78
N GLU A 493 18.45 -15.22 -28.57
CA GLU A 493 18.20 -14.28 -29.68
C GLU A 493 19.23 -13.14 -29.68
N LEU A 494 19.59 -12.62 -30.86
CA LEU A 494 20.42 -11.41 -31.01
C LEU A 494 19.71 -10.21 -30.36
N ARG A 495 20.08 -9.93 -29.11
CA ARG A 495 19.51 -8.87 -28.28
C ARG A 495 20.62 -7.95 -27.77
N ILE A 496 20.28 -6.68 -27.54
CA ILE A 496 21.19 -5.73 -26.91
C ILE A 496 20.61 -5.33 -25.56
N THR A 497 21.46 -5.33 -24.54
CA THR A 497 21.16 -4.74 -23.24
C THR A 497 21.36 -3.23 -23.34
N ASN A 498 20.33 -2.45 -23.05
CA ASN A 498 20.43 -1.00 -22.99
C ASN A 498 20.83 -0.58 -21.56
N PRO A 499 22.11 -0.28 -21.27
CA PRO A 499 22.51 0.20 -19.96
C PRO A 499 21.91 1.60 -19.75
N LEU A 500 21.18 1.79 -18.65
CA LEU A 500 20.58 3.07 -18.35
C LEU A 500 21.59 3.98 -17.64
N SER A 501 22.09 4.98 -18.35
CA SER A 501 22.83 6.10 -17.76
C SER A 501 21.86 7.14 -17.21
N VAL A 502 22.01 7.54 -15.96
CA VAL A 502 21.19 8.59 -15.33
C VAL A 502 21.76 9.96 -15.73
N MET A 503 20.97 10.80 -16.39
CA MET A 503 21.29 12.22 -16.53
C MET A 503 21.14 12.88 -15.15
N LYS A 504 22.19 13.52 -14.64
CA LYS A 504 22.17 14.25 -13.36
C LYS A 504 21.61 15.65 -13.52
#